data_AF-A0A142Y7R4-F1
#
_entry.id   AF-A0A142Y7R4-F1
#
_cell.length_a   1.000
_cell.length_b   1.000
_cell.length_c   1.000
_cell.angle_alpha   90.00
_cell.angle_beta   90.00
_cell.angle_gamma   90.00
#
_symmetry.space_group_name_H-M   'P 1'
#
loop_
_entity.id
_entity.type
_entity.pdbx_description
1 polymer ?
#
loop_
_entity_poly.entity_id
_entity_poly.type
_entity_poly.pdbx_seq_one_letter_code
_entity_poly.pdbx_strand_id
1 'polypeptide(L)'
;MSQTSLFDLWRTSFLHVVQEQEIAANLKAASLNEDLKNWTSCLTSAVVTSCQKSGWLAAAKGHKLDELPQAGQEYLSIDVMAFASSPAIGRWKLPIAAFELENHRTDARVGYSLWKVLCLRTELRVVFAFRRDWEESRRSVDAICRDVVGSLSVPERVAVTGNTVLVIGNRGGGETFPWGYFKMWLLDPKVGRFEKI
;
A
#
# COMPACT_ATOMS: atom_id res chain seq x y z
N MET A 1 12.95 3.35 24.34
CA MET A 1 12.26 2.30 23.56
C MET A 1 11.81 2.96 22.26
N SER A 2 12.32 2.52 21.11
CA SER A 2 11.91 3.07 19.81
C SER A 2 10.43 2.75 19.60
N GLN A 3 9.59 3.77 19.38
CA GLN A 3 8.18 3.58 19.08
C GLN A 3 8.08 2.92 17.68
N THR A 4 7.58 1.69 17.61
CA THR A 4 7.39 0.97 16.33
C THR A 4 6.44 1.79 15.44
N SER A 5 6.86 2.08 14.21
CA SER A 5 6.03 2.83 13.25
C SER A 5 4.79 2.01 12.84
N LEU A 6 3.69 2.67 12.45
CA LEU A 6 2.54 1.97 11.86
C LEU A 6 2.94 1.15 10.64
N PHE A 7 3.92 1.65 9.88
CA PHE A 7 4.48 0.92 8.76
C PHE A 7 5.13 -0.40 9.17
N ASP A 8 6.01 -0.40 10.18
CA ASP A 8 6.68 -1.63 10.62
C ASP A 8 5.72 -2.67 11.21
N LEU A 9 4.69 -2.20 11.93
CA LEU A 9 3.62 -3.04 12.44
C LEU A 9 2.87 -3.71 11.28
N TRP A 10 2.36 -2.92 10.35
CA TRP A 10 1.62 -3.44 9.20
C TRP A 10 2.48 -4.28 8.26
N ARG A 11 3.72 -3.87 7.99
CA ARG A 11 4.65 -4.60 7.12
C ARG A 11 4.91 -6.01 7.64
N THR A 12 5.13 -6.14 8.95
CA THR A 12 5.29 -7.45 9.61
C THR A 12 4.04 -8.31 9.40
N SER A 13 2.86 -7.77 9.69
CA SER A 13 1.59 -8.49 9.48
C SER A 13 1.36 -8.85 8.01
N PHE A 14 1.66 -7.93 7.08
CA PHE A 14 1.48 -8.13 5.64
C PHE A 14 2.35 -9.26 5.13
N LEU A 15 3.65 -9.24 5.45
CA LEU A 15 4.59 -10.27 5.03
C LEU A 15 4.22 -11.66 5.57
N HIS A 16 3.73 -11.74 6.81
CA HIS A 16 3.18 -12.97 7.35
C HIS A 16 1.93 -13.43 6.61
N VAL A 17 0.97 -12.53 6.34
CA VAL A 17 -0.29 -12.87 5.66
C VAL A 17 -0.02 -13.38 4.24
N VAL A 18 0.83 -12.70 3.47
CA VAL A 18 1.09 -13.16 2.09
C VAL A 18 1.79 -14.51 2.06
N GLN A 19 2.53 -14.88 3.10
CA GLN A 19 3.18 -16.20 3.23
C GLN A 19 2.22 -17.35 3.49
N GLU A 20 0.99 -17.08 3.94
CA GLU A 20 -0.01 -18.11 4.18
C GLU A 20 -0.26 -18.90 2.89
N GLN A 21 -0.30 -20.23 3.01
CA GLN A 21 -0.18 -21.15 1.87
C GLN A 21 -1.15 -20.83 0.72
N GLU A 22 -2.42 -20.57 1.04
CA GLU A 22 -3.46 -20.26 0.06
C GLU A 22 -3.24 -18.90 -0.61
N ILE A 23 -2.95 -17.86 0.18
CA ILE A 23 -2.70 -16.50 -0.32
C ILE A 23 -1.45 -16.49 -1.22
N ALA A 24 -0.37 -17.14 -0.76
CA ALA A 24 0.87 -17.26 -1.51
C ALA A 24 0.64 -17.99 -2.84
N ALA A 25 -0.08 -19.11 -2.83
CA ALA A 25 -0.38 -19.87 -4.04
C ALA A 25 -1.16 -19.03 -5.07
N ASN A 26 -2.21 -18.35 -4.61
CA ASN A 26 -3.06 -17.53 -5.48
C ASN A 26 -2.32 -16.32 -6.05
N LEU A 27 -1.55 -15.59 -5.23
CA LEU A 27 -0.76 -14.45 -5.69
C LEU A 27 0.33 -14.87 -6.67
N LYS A 28 1.01 -16.00 -6.43
CA LYS A 28 2.01 -16.55 -7.35
C LYS A 28 1.38 -16.94 -8.68
N ALA A 29 0.29 -17.69 -8.66
CA ALA A 29 -0.39 -18.14 -9.87
C ALA A 29 -0.88 -16.93 -10.71
N ALA A 30 -1.52 -15.96 -10.07
CA ALA A 30 -1.99 -14.76 -10.75
C ALA A 30 -0.82 -13.93 -11.33
N SER A 31 0.28 -13.80 -10.57
CA SER A 31 1.47 -13.08 -11.03
C SER A 31 2.16 -13.75 -12.23
N LEU A 32 2.33 -15.07 -12.19
CA LEU A 32 2.96 -15.84 -13.27
C LEU A 32 2.13 -15.78 -14.56
N ASN A 33 0.81 -15.81 -14.44
CA ASN A 33 -0.12 -15.75 -15.57
C ASN A 33 -0.43 -14.32 -16.05
N GLU A 34 0.17 -13.28 -15.45
CA GLU A 34 -0.18 -11.87 -15.67
C GLU A 34 -1.69 -11.58 -15.49
N ASP A 35 -2.39 -12.35 -14.64
CA ASP A 35 -3.79 -12.14 -14.31
C ASP A 35 -3.91 -11.05 -13.24
N LEU A 36 -3.75 -9.81 -13.69
CA LEU A 36 -3.67 -8.63 -12.81
C LEU A 36 -4.98 -8.38 -12.05
N LYS A 37 -6.12 -8.81 -12.60
CA LYS A 37 -7.42 -8.70 -11.93
C LYS A 37 -7.46 -9.59 -10.70
N ASN A 38 -7.12 -10.87 -10.86
CA ASN A 38 -7.08 -11.81 -9.73
C ASN A 38 -5.95 -11.47 -8.76
N TRP A 39 -4.80 -11.02 -9.26
CA TRP A 39 -3.70 -10.57 -8.42
C TRP A 39 -4.13 -9.42 -7.49
N THR A 40 -4.82 -8.42 -8.03
CA THR A 40 -5.31 -7.27 -7.26
C THR A 40 -6.36 -7.70 -6.25
N SER A 41 -7.31 -8.56 -6.64
CA SER A 41 -8.34 -9.05 -5.72
C SER A 41 -7.75 -9.85 -4.55
N CYS A 42 -6.77 -10.73 -4.81
CA CYS A 42 -6.08 -11.47 -3.77
C CYS A 42 -5.29 -10.54 -2.86
N LEU A 43 -4.61 -9.55 -3.44
CA LEU A 43 -3.82 -8.58 -2.71
C LEU A 43 -4.70 -7.66 -1.85
N THR A 44 -5.87 -7.22 -2.32
CA THR A 44 -6.85 -6.46 -1.53
C THR A 44 -7.20 -7.22 -0.26
N SER A 45 -7.56 -8.51 -0.39
CA SER A 45 -7.86 -9.35 0.77
C SER A 45 -6.66 -9.52 1.70
N ALA A 46 -5.44 -9.71 1.16
CA ALA A 46 -4.24 -9.80 1.97
C ALA A 46 -3.95 -8.51 2.75
N VAL A 47 -4.17 -7.34 2.15
CA VAL A 47 -4.00 -6.03 2.81
C VAL A 47 -5.05 -5.81 3.90
N VAL A 48 -6.31 -6.18 3.66
CA VAL A 48 -7.36 -6.10 4.69
C VAL A 48 -7.03 -7.01 5.87
N THR A 49 -6.69 -8.27 5.60
CA THR A 49 -6.31 -9.24 6.63
C THR A 49 -5.07 -8.77 7.40
N SER A 50 -4.08 -8.17 6.73
CA SER A 50 -2.90 -7.66 7.42
C SER A 50 -3.22 -6.46 8.32
N CYS A 51 -4.11 -5.56 7.91
CA CYS A 51 -4.62 -4.48 8.77
C CYS A 51 -5.31 -5.06 10.02
N GLN A 52 -6.17 -6.07 9.85
CA GLN A 52 -6.86 -6.74 10.95
C GLN A 52 -5.88 -7.42 11.92
N LYS A 53 -4.84 -8.09 11.40
CA LYS A 53 -3.77 -8.69 12.22
C LYS A 53 -2.91 -7.65 12.94
N SER A 54 -2.82 -6.43 12.41
CA SER A 54 -2.22 -5.28 13.09
C SER A 54 -3.15 -4.62 14.13
N GLY A 55 -4.34 -5.19 14.35
CA GLY A 55 -5.34 -4.67 15.29
C GLY A 55 -6.12 -3.47 14.76
N TRP A 56 -6.21 -3.31 13.44
CA TRP A 56 -6.93 -2.22 12.78
C TRP A 56 -8.25 -2.71 12.17
N LEU A 57 -9.19 -1.80 11.99
CA LEU A 57 -10.36 -2.01 11.15
C LEU A 57 -10.01 -1.60 9.73
N ALA A 58 -10.53 -2.28 8.72
CA ALA A 58 -10.28 -1.91 7.32
C ALA A 58 -11.54 -2.09 6.47
N ALA A 59 -11.72 -1.17 5.53
CA ALA A 59 -12.75 -1.23 4.50
C ALA A 59 -12.09 -1.37 3.14
N ALA A 60 -12.59 -2.29 2.33
CA ALA A 60 -12.19 -2.48 0.94
C ALA A 60 -13.30 -3.14 0.14
N LYS A 61 -13.16 -3.19 -1.19
CA LYS A 61 -14.09 -3.92 -2.05
C LYS A 61 -14.20 -5.38 -1.60
N GLY A 62 -15.43 -5.84 -1.30
CA GLY A 62 -15.69 -7.17 -0.74
C GLY A 62 -15.49 -7.29 0.77
N HIS A 63 -15.04 -6.23 1.45
CA HIS A 63 -14.75 -6.15 2.88
C HIS A 63 -15.44 -4.92 3.48
N LYS A 64 -16.74 -5.06 3.78
CA LYS A 64 -17.57 -3.97 4.31
C LYS A 64 -17.18 -3.64 5.74
N LEU A 65 -17.07 -2.35 6.05
CA LEU A 65 -16.89 -1.84 7.40
C LEU A 65 -18.14 -1.07 7.84
N ASP A 66 -18.72 -1.48 8.96
CA ASP A 66 -19.92 -0.86 9.55
C ASP A 66 -19.61 0.12 10.70
N GLU A 67 -18.32 0.36 10.98
CA GLU A 67 -17.86 1.19 12.11
C GLU A 67 -18.17 2.68 11.93
N LEU A 68 -18.12 3.19 10.69
CA LEU A 68 -18.44 4.58 10.41
C LEU A 68 -19.97 4.75 10.26
N PRO A 69 -20.53 5.94 10.56
CA PRO A 69 -21.96 6.22 10.38
C PRO A 69 -22.47 5.91 8.98
N GLN A 70 -21.61 6.09 7.97
CA GLN A 70 -21.85 5.59 6.62
C GLN A 70 -21.03 4.32 6.43
N ALA A 71 -21.68 3.16 6.53
CA ALA A 71 -21.04 1.89 6.24
C ALA A 71 -20.64 1.81 4.75
N GLY A 72 -19.50 1.18 4.48
CA GLY A 72 -18.92 1.21 3.14
C GLY A 72 -17.87 0.14 2.91
N GLN A 73 -17.61 -0.11 1.64
CA GLN A 73 -16.51 -0.94 1.14
C GLN A 73 -15.41 -0.09 0.50
N GLU A 74 -15.65 1.20 0.30
CA GLU A 74 -14.71 2.13 -0.30
C GLU A 74 -15.04 3.52 0.24
N TYR A 75 -14.01 4.28 0.60
CA TYR A 75 -14.16 5.67 1.03
C TYR A 75 -13.23 6.53 0.20
N LEU A 76 -13.73 7.65 -0.31
CA LEU A 76 -12.98 8.60 -1.13
C LEU A 76 -12.33 7.98 -2.39
N SER A 77 -12.89 6.89 -2.89
CA SER A 77 -12.32 6.13 -4.02
C SER A 77 -10.88 5.63 -3.76
N ILE A 78 -10.62 5.21 -2.52
CA ILE A 78 -9.39 4.58 -2.07
C ILE A 78 -9.64 3.08 -1.87
N ASP A 79 -8.81 2.24 -2.48
CA ASP A 79 -9.02 0.79 -2.54
C ASP A 79 -9.12 0.13 -1.16
N VAL A 80 -8.25 0.53 -0.23
CA VAL A 80 -8.33 0.11 1.18
C VAL A 80 -8.08 1.30 2.10
N MET A 81 -8.96 1.46 3.08
CA MET A 81 -8.79 2.45 4.15
C MET A 81 -8.88 1.76 5.50
N ALA A 82 -7.91 2.05 6.38
CA ALA A 82 -7.83 1.45 7.71
C ALA A 82 -7.97 2.48 8.82
N PHE A 83 -8.55 2.05 9.94
CA PHE A 83 -8.91 2.85 11.09
C PHE A 83 -8.43 2.17 12.37
N ALA A 84 -8.16 2.97 13.40
CA ALA A 84 -7.88 2.42 14.72
C ALA A 84 -9.12 1.67 15.27
N SER A 85 -8.88 0.49 15.85
CA SER A 85 -9.94 -0.29 16.52
C SER A 85 -10.33 0.26 17.89
N SER A 86 -9.56 1.20 18.45
CA SER A 86 -9.90 1.79 19.74
C SER A 86 -11.23 2.56 19.67
N PRO A 87 -11.95 2.66 20.82
CA PRO A 87 -13.10 3.53 20.92
C PRO A 87 -12.65 4.96 20.60
N ALA A 88 -13.13 5.50 19.48
CA ALA A 88 -12.91 6.89 19.17
C ALA A 88 -13.81 7.76 20.06
N ILE A 89 -13.35 8.97 20.38
CA ILE A 89 -14.15 9.95 21.12
C ILE A 89 -15.42 10.34 20.32
N GLY A 90 -15.41 10.15 18.99
CA GLY A 90 -16.54 10.43 18.11
C GLY A 90 -16.78 9.34 17.06
N ARG A 91 -17.94 9.42 16.39
CA ARG A 91 -18.39 8.41 15.40
C ARG A 91 -17.63 8.47 14.07
N TRP A 92 -17.10 9.64 13.70
CA TRP A 92 -16.33 9.82 12.47
C TRP A 92 -14.84 9.64 12.74
N LYS A 93 -14.32 8.42 12.53
CA LYS A 93 -12.90 8.12 12.69
C LYS A 93 -12.10 8.61 11.48
N LEU A 94 -10.96 9.25 11.73
CA LEU A 94 -9.98 9.52 10.67
C LEU A 94 -9.21 8.24 10.35
N PRO A 95 -8.81 8.05 9.08
CA PRO A 95 -7.99 6.90 8.70
C PRO A 95 -6.58 7.01 9.29
N ILE A 96 -6.02 5.87 9.66
CA ILE A 96 -4.62 5.74 10.10
C ILE A 96 -3.74 5.17 8.98
N ALA A 97 -4.34 4.46 8.01
CA ALA A 97 -3.68 4.01 6.81
C ALA A 97 -4.58 4.08 5.58
N ALA A 98 -3.97 4.33 4.42
CA ALA A 98 -4.61 4.28 3.11
C ALA A 98 -3.75 3.49 2.13
N PHE A 99 -4.39 2.63 1.34
CA PHE A 99 -3.73 1.77 0.36
C PHE A 99 -4.39 1.91 -1.00
N GLU A 100 -3.57 2.07 -2.02
CA GLU A 100 -3.96 2.00 -3.43
C GLU A 100 -3.30 0.77 -4.06
N LEU A 101 -4.05 0.03 -4.87
CA LEU A 101 -3.60 -1.18 -5.52
C LEU A 101 -3.71 -1.01 -7.04
N GLU A 102 -2.73 -0.30 -7.62
CA GLU A 102 -2.75 0.07 -9.04
C GLU A 102 -1.99 -0.95 -9.90
N ASN A 103 -2.74 -1.76 -10.63
CA ASN A 103 -2.19 -2.82 -11.48
C ASN A 103 -1.94 -2.36 -12.93
N HIS A 104 -2.22 -1.11 -13.28
CA HIS A 104 -1.98 -0.59 -14.62
C HIS A 104 -0.48 -0.54 -14.94
N ARG A 105 -0.16 -0.81 -16.21
CA ARG A 105 1.23 -0.90 -16.70
C ARG A 105 1.94 0.45 -16.78
N THR A 106 1.19 1.54 -16.84
CA THR A 106 1.74 2.89 -17.03
C THR A 106 2.07 3.54 -15.71
N ASP A 107 3.25 4.17 -15.62
CA ASP A 107 3.67 4.91 -14.43
C ASP A 107 2.75 6.08 -14.08
N ALA A 108 2.11 6.74 -15.06
CA ALA A 108 1.17 7.84 -14.82
C ALA A 108 -0.03 7.42 -13.95
N ARG A 109 -0.51 6.19 -14.09
CA ARG A 109 -1.61 5.66 -13.28
C ARG A 109 -1.17 5.38 -11.85
N VAL A 110 0.00 4.78 -11.67
CA VAL A 110 0.58 4.57 -10.33
C VAL A 110 0.92 5.92 -9.67
N GLY A 111 1.41 6.88 -10.44
CA GLY A 111 1.67 8.25 -9.99
C GLY A 111 0.39 8.95 -9.53
N TYR A 112 -0.73 8.77 -10.26
CA TYR A 112 -2.03 9.26 -9.82
C TYR A 112 -2.46 8.62 -8.48
N SER A 113 -2.28 7.31 -8.29
CA SER A 113 -2.54 6.66 -6.99
C SER A 113 -1.64 7.20 -5.87
N LEU A 114 -0.36 7.46 -6.15
CA LEU A 114 0.54 8.11 -5.18
C LEU A 114 0.07 9.52 -4.83
N TRP A 115 -0.29 10.32 -5.82
CA TRP A 115 -0.84 11.65 -5.60
C TRP A 115 -2.12 11.58 -4.76
N LYS A 116 -3.04 10.65 -5.05
CA LYS A 116 -4.27 10.44 -4.26
C LYS A 116 -3.96 10.21 -2.78
N VAL A 117 -3.08 9.27 -2.44
CA VAL A 117 -2.79 8.96 -1.03
C VAL A 117 -2.06 10.11 -0.33
N LEU A 118 -1.24 10.89 -1.04
CA LEU A 118 -0.57 12.08 -0.50
C LEU A 118 -1.55 13.20 -0.11
N CYS A 119 -2.72 13.27 -0.75
CA CYS A 119 -3.78 14.20 -0.37
C CYS A 119 -4.50 13.83 0.94
N LEU A 120 -4.28 12.62 1.49
CA LEU A 120 -5.00 12.11 2.64
C LEU A 120 -4.32 12.46 3.97
N ARG A 121 -5.14 12.81 4.96
CA ARG A 121 -4.73 12.98 6.37
C ARG A 121 -4.68 11.62 7.07
N THR A 122 -3.57 10.92 6.89
CA THR A 122 -3.31 9.58 7.43
C THR A 122 -1.83 9.43 7.77
N GLU A 123 -1.48 8.54 8.69
CA GLU A 123 -0.07 8.33 9.10
C GLU A 123 0.66 7.32 8.22
N LEU A 124 -0.06 6.38 7.59
CA LEU A 124 0.50 5.43 6.64
C LEU A 124 -0.18 5.56 5.27
N ARG A 125 0.63 5.62 4.22
CA ARG A 125 0.21 5.66 2.81
C ARG A 125 0.99 4.60 2.06
N VAL A 126 0.29 3.71 1.36
CA VAL A 126 0.95 2.65 0.60
C VAL A 126 0.34 2.60 -0.79
N VAL A 127 1.19 2.57 -1.81
CA VAL A 127 0.75 2.29 -3.18
C VAL A 127 1.40 1.01 -3.64
N PHE A 128 0.58 0.03 -3.96
CA PHE A 128 1.01 -1.15 -4.67
C PHE A 128 1.00 -0.90 -6.17
N ALA A 129 2.00 -1.45 -6.83
CA ALA A 129 1.97 -1.62 -8.28
C ALA A 129 2.56 -2.96 -8.69
N PHE A 130 2.31 -3.36 -9.95
CA PHE A 130 2.88 -4.57 -10.52
C PHE A 130 3.81 -4.24 -11.68
N ARG A 131 5.03 -4.78 -11.67
CA ARG A 131 6.00 -4.72 -12.77
C ARG A 131 6.54 -6.12 -13.05
N ARG A 132 6.97 -6.40 -14.28
CA ARG A 132 7.35 -7.76 -14.68
C ARG A 132 8.60 -8.23 -13.96
N ASP A 133 9.55 -7.33 -13.80
CA ASP A 133 10.85 -7.60 -13.23
C ASP A 133 11.38 -6.43 -12.38
N TRP A 134 12.55 -6.65 -11.80
CA TRP A 134 13.20 -5.70 -10.91
C TRP A 134 13.69 -4.43 -11.63
N GLU A 135 14.17 -4.55 -12.86
CA GLU A 135 14.68 -3.41 -13.60
C GLU A 135 13.55 -2.44 -13.96
N GLU A 136 12.43 -2.98 -14.41
CA GLU A 136 11.19 -2.22 -14.62
C GLU A 136 10.70 -1.59 -13.31
N SER A 137 10.73 -2.34 -12.21
CA SER A 137 10.35 -1.83 -10.88
C SER A 137 11.15 -0.59 -10.46
N ARG A 138 12.48 -0.64 -10.60
CA ARG A 138 13.36 0.48 -10.25
C ARG A 138 13.10 1.69 -11.14
N ARG A 139 13.01 1.49 -12.46
CA ARG A 139 12.73 2.58 -13.42
C ARG A 139 11.39 3.26 -13.11
N SER A 140 10.36 2.49 -12.79
CA SER A 140 9.06 3.02 -12.42
C SER A 140 9.11 3.84 -11.12
N VAL A 141 9.78 3.35 -10.08
CA VAL A 141 9.93 4.11 -8.83
C VAL A 141 10.63 5.45 -9.08
N ASP A 142 11.72 5.47 -9.85
CA ASP A 142 12.44 6.70 -10.17
C ASP A 142 11.56 7.69 -10.98
N ALA A 143 10.82 7.19 -11.96
CA ALA A 143 9.92 7.99 -12.79
C ALA A 143 8.77 8.60 -11.98
N ILE A 144 8.08 7.78 -11.18
CA ILE A 144 6.97 8.20 -10.31
C ILE A 144 7.47 9.20 -9.26
N CYS A 145 8.63 8.94 -8.66
CA CYS A 145 9.23 9.84 -7.68
C CYS A 145 9.51 11.21 -8.30
N ARG A 146 10.15 11.24 -9.47
CA ARG A 146 10.46 12.50 -10.16
C ARG A 146 9.20 13.28 -10.52
N ASP A 147 8.15 12.59 -10.98
CA ASP A 147 6.92 13.23 -11.44
C ASP A 147 6.08 13.73 -10.26
N VAL A 148 5.75 12.86 -9.29
CA VAL A 148 4.82 13.21 -8.21
C VAL A 148 5.53 13.95 -7.08
N VAL A 149 6.60 13.37 -6.51
CA VAL A 149 7.31 13.97 -5.37
C VAL A 149 8.13 15.17 -5.84
N GLY A 150 8.71 15.11 -7.04
CA GLY A 150 9.45 16.23 -7.63
C GLY A 150 8.58 17.45 -7.94
N SER A 151 7.27 17.26 -8.15
CA SER A 151 6.31 18.37 -8.34
C SER A 151 5.91 19.06 -7.03
N LEU A 152 6.19 18.47 -5.86
CA LEU A 152 5.91 19.11 -4.58
C LEU A 152 6.93 20.19 -4.26
N SER A 153 6.45 21.37 -3.86
CA SER A 153 7.28 22.38 -3.24
C SER A 153 7.93 21.87 -1.95
N VAL A 154 8.99 22.53 -1.49
CA VAL A 154 9.67 22.15 -0.25
C VAL A 154 8.71 22.17 0.95
N PRO A 155 7.85 23.20 1.15
CA PRO A 155 6.89 23.19 2.25
C PRO A 155 5.88 22.03 2.18
N GLU A 156 5.34 21.74 0.98
CA GLU A 156 4.39 20.62 0.80
C GLU A 156 5.03 19.28 1.14
N ARG A 157 6.27 19.07 0.73
CA ARG A 157 7.03 17.85 1.00
C ARG A 157 7.35 17.66 2.48
N VAL A 158 7.74 18.74 3.17
CA VAL A 158 7.98 18.73 4.62
C VAL A 158 6.68 18.49 5.40
N ALA A 159 5.53 18.91 4.86
CA ALA A 159 4.23 18.67 5.46
C ALA A 159 3.76 17.20 5.32
N VAL A 160 4.40 16.38 4.48
CA VAL A 160 4.14 14.94 4.40
C VAL A 160 4.68 14.27 5.67
N THR A 161 3.78 14.08 6.65
CA THR A 161 4.06 13.39 7.91
C THR A 161 3.77 11.89 7.82
N GLY A 162 4.34 11.08 8.72
CA GLY A 162 4.16 9.63 8.70
C GLY A 162 4.94 8.94 7.58
N ASN A 163 4.54 7.74 7.19
CA ASN A 163 5.21 6.93 6.18
C ASN A 163 4.44 6.90 4.85
N THR A 164 5.17 7.07 3.75
CA THR A 164 4.65 6.86 2.39
C THR A 164 5.52 5.81 1.71
N VAL A 165 4.88 4.75 1.20
CA VAL A 165 5.57 3.55 0.75
C VAL A 165 5.09 3.15 -0.65
N LEU A 166 6.01 2.84 -1.54
CA LEU A 166 5.72 2.12 -2.77
C LEU A 166 6.04 0.64 -2.56
N VAL A 167 5.11 -0.24 -2.90
CA VAL A 167 5.30 -1.69 -2.86
C VAL A 167 5.12 -2.25 -4.26
N ILE A 168 6.21 -2.67 -4.88
CA ILE A 168 6.17 -3.20 -6.24
C ILE A 168 6.18 -4.72 -6.20
N GLY A 169 5.05 -5.27 -6.63
CA GLY A 169 4.85 -6.68 -6.97
C GLY A 169 5.54 -7.04 -8.28
N ASN A 170 6.15 -8.22 -8.36
CA ASN A 170 6.68 -8.77 -9.62
C ASN A 170 6.50 -10.30 -9.71
N ARG A 171 6.99 -10.92 -10.79
CA ARG A 171 6.89 -12.38 -11.06
C ARG A 171 7.71 -13.30 -10.15
N GLY A 172 8.51 -12.73 -9.25
CA GLY A 172 9.31 -13.44 -8.26
C GLY A 172 10.72 -13.80 -8.68
N GLY A 173 11.11 -13.62 -9.95
CA GLY A 173 12.51 -13.62 -10.42
C GLY A 173 13.45 -14.77 -9.96
N GLY A 174 12.93 -15.91 -9.48
CA GLY A 174 13.72 -16.99 -8.87
C GLY A 174 14.00 -16.84 -7.36
N GLU A 175 13.54 -15.77 -6.72
CA GLU A 175 13.70 -15.50 -5.29
C GLU A 175 12.58 -16.15 -4.44
N THR A 176 12.84 -16.34 -3.14
CA THR A 176 11.87 -16.92 -2.21
C THR A 176 10.70 -15.96 -1.97
N PHE A 177 9.48 -16.46 -2.07
CA PHE A 177 8.27 -15.72 -1.73
C PHE A 177 8.24 -15.43 -0.21
N PRO A 178 7.81 -14.24 0.25
CA PRO A 178 7.30 -13.09 -0.52
C PRO A 178 8.40 -12.13 -0.95
N TRP A 179 9.62 -12.30 -0.44
CA TRP A 179 10.73 -11.36 -0.58
C TRP A 179 11.14 -11.12 -2.02
N GLY A 180 11.02 -12.13 -2.88
CA GLY A 180 11.17 -12.01 -4.33
C GLY A 180 10.09 -11.22 -5.03
N TYR A 181 8.87 -11.30 -4.50
CA TYR A 181 7.66 -10.86 -5.16
C TYR A 181 7.30 -9.43 -4.80
N PHE A 182 7.58 -9.00 -3.56
CA PHE A 182 7.26 -7.65 -3.11
C PHE A 182 8.54 -6.94 -2.68
N LYS A 183 8.88 -5.85 -3.37
CA LYS A 183 9.93 -4.92 -2.95
C LYS A 183 9.28 -3.64 -2.46
N MET A 184 9.84 -3.05 -1.41
CA MET A 184 9.27 -1.87 -0.78
C MET A 184 10.28 -0.72 -0.86
N TRP A 185 9.76 0.48 -1.05
CA TRP A 185 10.53 1.71 -0.95
C TRP A 185 9.81 2.70 -0.06
N LEU A 186 10.55 3.28 0.87
CA LEU A 186 10.04 4.29 1.79
C LEU A 186 10.44 5.67 1.28
N LEU A 187 9.50 6.61 1.25
CA LEU A 187 9.80 8.01 0.93
C LEU A 187 10.59 8.64 2.08
N ASP A 188 11.78 9.15 1.78
CA ASP A 188 12.44 10.15 2.61
C ASP A 188 11.94 11.55 2.15
N PRO A 189 11.09 12.23 2.94
CA PRO A 189 10.58 13.55 2.58
C PRO A 189 11.66 14.65 2.64
N LYS A 190 12.75 14.46 3.39
CA LYS A 190 13.85 15.44 3.48
C LYS A 190 14.67 15.46 2.19
N VAL A 191 14.91 14.28 1.62
CA VAL A 191 15.62 14.12 0.35
C VAL A 191 14.66 14.21 -0.85
N GLY A 192 13.38 13.90 -0.65
CA GLY A 192 12.37 13.81 -1.69
C GLY A 192 12.59 12.62 -2.62
N ARG A 193 13.03 11.49 -2.07
CA ARG A 193 13.34 10.27 -2.81
C ARG A 193 12.82 9.03 -2.10
N PHE A 194 12.49 8.03 -2.89
CA PHE A 194 12.16 6.70 -2.39
C PHE A 194 13.43 5.86 -2.21
N GLU A 195 13.64 5.36 -1.00
CA GLU A 195 14.75 4.49 -0.65
C GLU A 195 14.27 3.06 -0.47
N LYS A 196 14.98 2.10 -1.08
CA LYS A 196 14.64 0.68 -0.96
C LYS A 196 14.95 0.21 0.46
N ILE A 197 14.03 -0.57 1.04
CA ILE A 197 14.16 -1.18 2.37
C ILE A 197 14.33 -2.70 2.31
#